data_AF-A0A7K9BRK8-F1
#
_entry.id   AF-A0A7K9BRK8-F1
#
_cell.length_a   1.000
_cell.length_b   1.000
_cell.length_c   1.000
_cell.angle_alpha   90.00
_cell.angle_beta   90.00
_cell.angle_gamma   90.00
#
_symmetry.space_group_name_H-M   'P 1'
#
loop_
_entity.id
_entity.type
_entity.pdbx_description
1 polymer ?
#
loop_
_entity_poly.entity_id
_entity_poly.type
_entity_poly.pdbx_seq_one_letter_code
_entity_poly.pdbx_strand_id
1 'polypeptide(L)'
;MPKKRQALVEFEDILGACNAVNYAADNQIYIAGHPAFVNYSTSQKISRPGDTDDSRGVNNVLLFTILNPIYSITTDVLYTICNPCGPVQRIVIFRKNGVQAMVEY
;
A
#
# COMPACT_ATOMS: atom_id res chain seq x y z
N MET A 1 -4.48 10.64 12.04
CA MET A 1 -5.55 10.67 13.06
C MET A 1 -5.77 9.25 13.57
N PRO A 2 -5.34 8.85 14.78
CA PRO A 2 -5.59 7.49 15.21
C PRO A 2 -7.04 7.40 15.71
N LYS A 3 -7.89 6.75 14.91
CA LYS A 3 -9.25 6.30 15.21
C LYS A 3 -9.25 5.30 16.39
N LYS A 4 -8.88 5.77 17.59
CA LYS A 4 -9.01 4.98 18.82
C LYS A 4 -10.51 4.83 19.08
N ARG A 5 -11.06 3.60 19.00
CA ARG A 5 -12.48 3.21 19.17
C ARG A 5 -13.29 2.96 17.89
N GLN A 6 -12.66 2.51 16.80
CA GLN A 6 -13.38 1.93 15.65
C GLN A 6 -12.93 0.47 15.45
N ALA A 7 -13.85 -0.35 14.96
CA ALA A 7 -13.59 -1.72 14.55
C ALA A 7 -14.21 -1.95 13.16
N LEU A 8 -13.60 -2.85 12.39
CA LEU A 8 -14.17 -3.35 11.14
C LEU A 8 -14.60 -4.80 11.37
N VAL A 9 -15.76 -5.16 10.82
CA VAL A 9 -16.31 -6.52 10.88
C VAL A 9 -16.59 -6.96 9.44
N GLU A 10 -16.08 -8.12 9.06
CA GLU A 10 -16.27 -8.75 7.75
C GLU A 10 -17.28 -9.89 7.94
N PHE A 11 -18.37 -9.86 7.17
CA PHE A 11 -19.37 -10.92 7.13
C PHE A 11 -19.06 -11.86 5.96
N GLU A 12 -19.40 -13.14 6.11
CA GLU A 12 -19.26 -14.14 5.03
C GLU A 12 -20.18 -13.83 3.85
N ASP A 13 -21.38 -13.32 4.12
CA ASP A 13 -22.40 -12.97 3.13
C ASP A 13 -22.82 -11.50 3.22
N ILE A 14 -23.09 -10.90 2.06
CA ILE A 14 -23.57 -9.52 1.91
C ILE A 14 -24.92 -9.35 2.60
N LEU A 15 -25.79 -10.36 2.56
CA LEU A 15 -27.08 -10.32 3.25
C LEU A 15 -26.90 -10.15 4.77
N GLY A 16 -25.88 -10.78 5.35
CA GLY A 16 -25.53 -10.64 6.76
C GLY A 16 -25.12 -9.21 7.11
N ALA A 17 -24.29 -8.58 6.27
CA ALA A 17 -23.90 -7.18 6.45
C ALA A 17 -25.09 -6.22 6.30
N CYS A 18 -25.98 -6.46 5.34
CA CYS A 18 -27.18 -5.65 5.11
C CYS A 18 -28.14 -5.71 6.31
N ASN A 19 -28.41 -6.92 6.81
CA ASN A 19 -29.25 -7.11 7.98
C ASN A 19 -28.67 -6.42 9.23
N ALA A 20 -27.35 -6.46 9.43
CA ALA A 20 -26.71 -5.79 10.56
C ALA A 20 -26.84 -4.26 10.50
N VAL A 21 -26.68 -3.66 9.33
CA VAL A 21 -26.84 -2.20 9.15
C VAL A 21 -28.30 -1.79 9.33
N ASN A 22 -29.24 -2.52 8.72
CA ASN A 22 -30.67 -2.22 8.85
C ASN A 22 -31.15 -2.36 10.30
N TYR A 23 -30.72 -3.42 10.99
CA TYR A 23 -31.04 -3.61 12.40
C TYR A 23 -30.51 -2.47 13.27
N ALA A 24 -29.29 -1.99 13.00
CA ALA A 24 -28.67 -0.87 13.70
C ALA A 24 -29.31 0.50 13.38
N ALA A 25 -30.04 0.62 12.28
CA ALA A 25 -30.76 1.84 11.91
C ALA A 25 -32.01 2.03 12.78
N ASP A 26 -32.73 0.94 13.08
CA ASP A 26 -33.94 0.96 13.89
C ASP A 26 -33.68 0.71 15.39
N ASN A 27 -32.57 0.04 15.73
CA ASN A 27 -32.23 -0.34 17.10
C ASN A 27 -30.85 0.17 17.52
N GLN A 28 -30.79 0.85 18.67
CA GLN A 28 -29.53 1.30 19.24
C GLN A 28 -28.71 0.10 19.76
N ILE A 29 -27.54 -0.13 19.17
CA ILE A 29 -26.60 -1.17 19.60
C ILE A 29 -25.77 -0.64 20.78
N TYR A 30 -25.51 -1.49 21.78
CA TYR A 30 -24.66 -1.18 22.93
C TYR A 30 -23.47 -2.13 23.02
N ILE A 31 -22.27 -1.59 23.24
CA ILE A 31 -21.03 -2.33 23.48
C ILE A 31 -20.51 -1.91 24.85
N ALA A 32 -20.43 -2.86 25.80
CA ALA A 32 -20.04 -2.59 27.19
C ALA A 32 -20.80 -1.39 27.82
N GLY A 33 -22.11 -1.32 27.59
CA GLY A 33 -22.99 -0.26 28.10
C GLY A 33 -22.93 1.07 27.33
N HIS A 34 -22.15 1.17 26.25
CA HIS A 34 -22.01 2.40 25.45
C HIS A 34 -22.67 2.23 24.08
N PRO A 35 -23.41 3.22 23.56
CA PRO A 35 -24.02 3.14 22.24
C PRO A 35 -22.94 3.03 21.14
N ALA A 36 -23.19 2.16 20.17
CA ALA A 36 -22.34 1.93 19.01
C ALA A 36 -23.14 2.12 17.71
N PHE A 37 -22.44 2.57 16.67
CA PHE A 37 -23.01 2.79 15.34
C PHE A 37 -22.42 1.77 14.36
N VAL A 38 -23.27 1.26 13.47
CA VAL A 38 -22.87 0.33 12.42
C VAL A 38 -23.13 0.99 11.08
N ASN A 39 -22.13 0.98 10.20
CA ASN A 39 -22.19 1.55 8.86
C ASN A 39 -21.39 0.68 7.90
N TYR A 40 -21.67 0.82 6.61
CA TYR A 40 -20.81 0.26 5.58
C TYR A 40 -19.42 0.90 5.61
N SER A 41 -18.40 0.07 5.45
CA SER A 41 -17.01 0.51 5.29
C SER A 41 -16.79 1.09 3.90
N THR A 42 -15.89 2.07 3.77
CA THR A 42 -15.38 2.51 2.47
C THR A 42 -14.42 1.49 1.85
N SER A 43 -13.84 0.61 2.67
CA SER A 43 -12.95 -0.47 2.25
C SER A 43 -13.75 -1.75 2.01
N GLN A 44 -13.52 -2.40 0.87
CA GLN A 44 -14.18 -3.66 0.48
C GLN A 44 -13.65 -4.90 1.23
N LYS A 45 -12.49 -4.80 1.90
CA LYS A 45 -11.86 -5.89 2.64
C LYS A 45 -11.12 -5.36 3.86
N ILE A 46 -11.06 -6.14 4.93
CA ILE A 46 -10.23 -5.82 6.10
C ILE A 46 -8.79 -6.25 5.82
N SER A 47 -7.86 -5.29 5.80
CA SER A 47 -6.42 -5.58 5.72
C SER A 47 -5.98 -6.35 6.97
N ARG A 48 -5.61 -7.62 6.79
CA ARG A 48 -5.08 -8.44 7.87
C ARG A 48 -3.57 -8.17 7.99
N PRO A 49 -2.97 -8.13 9.18
CA PRO A 49 -1.51 -8.10 9.32
C PRO A 49 -0.94 -9.44 8.79
N GLY A 50 -0.58 -9.45 7.50
CA GLY A 50 -0.22 -10.64 6.73
C GLY A 50 -0.90 -10.69 5.35
N ASP A 51 -2.00 -9.96 5.17
CA ASP A 51 -2.52 -9.54 3.86
C ASP A 51 -1.70 -8.30 3.50
N THR A 52 -0.44 -8.55 3.17
CA THR A 52 0.36 -7.57 2.47
C THR A 52 -0.47 -7.09 1.30
N ASP A 53 -0.58 -5.78 1.16
CA ASP A 53 -0.87 -5.12 -0.10
C ASP A 53 0.28 -5.40 -1.10
N ASP A 54 0.62 -6.69 -1.28
CA ASP A 54 1.56 -7.25 -2.27
C ASP A 54 0.93 -7.21 -3.67
N SER A 55 -0.15 -6.45 -3.84
CA SER A 55 -0.56 -5.89 -5.13
C SER A 55 0.15 -4.56 -5.45
N ARG A 56 1.07 -4.10 -4.59
CA ARG A 56 2.28 -3.39 -5.05
C ARG A 56 3.42 -4.39 -5.26
N GLY A 57 3.06 -5.50 -5.91
CA GLY A 57 3.94 -6.62 -6.21
C GLY A 57 5.29 -6.11 -6.67
N VAL A 58 6.32 -6.79 -6.20
CA VAL A 58 7.71 -6.68 -6.64
C VAL A 58 7.77 -6.06 -8.04
N ASN A 59 8.06 -4.76 -8.10
CA ASN A 59 8.11 -4.07 -9.38
C ASN A 59 9.46 -4.36 -9.99
N ASN A 60 9.49 -4.66 -11.29
CA ASN A 60 10.75 -4.79 -12.03
C ASN A 60 11.52 -3.45 -12.11
N VAL A 61 10.94 -2.36 -11.59
CA VAL A 61 11.53 -1.03 -11.57
C VAL A 61 12.08 -0.72 -10.18
N LEU A 62 13.41 -0.58 -10.10
CA LEU A 62 14.13 -0.19 -8.90
C LEU A 62 14.46 1.31 -8.91
N LEU A 63 14.22 1.99 -7.79
CA LEU A 63 14.61 3.39 -7.58
C LEU A 63 15.96 3.46 -6.85
N PHE A 64 16.97 3.94 -7.56
CA PHE A 64 18.28 4.29 -7.02
C PHE A 64 18.29 5.75 -6.58
N THR A 65 18.67 6.00 -5.33
CA THR A 65 18.98 7.34 -4.82
C THR A 65 20.47 7.43 -4.57
N ILE A 66 21.19 8.20 -5.39
CA ILE A 66 22.65 8.34 -5.28
C ILE A 66 22.97 9.47 -4.32
N LEU A 67 23.56 9.10 -3.18
CA LEU A 67 24.04 10.03 -2.17
C LEU A 67 25.48 10.43 -2.46
N ASN A 68 25.80 11.72 -2.32
CA ASN A 68 27.16 12.26 -2.47
C ASN A 68 27.89 11.77 -3.74
N PRO A 69 27.31 11.93 -4.95
CA PRO A 69 27.99 11.52 -6.18
C PRO A 69 29.31 12.30 -6.34
N ILE A 70 30.45 11.61 -6.19
CA ILE A 70 31.78 12.19 -6.38
C ILE A 70 32.20 12.24 -7.86
N TYR A 71 31.38 11.66 -8.75
CA TYR A 71 31.54 11.69 -10.20
C TYR A 71 30.16 11.70 -10.88
N SER A 72 30.15 11.99 -12.19
CA SER A 72 28.93 12.02 -12.98
C SER A 72 28.33 10.62 -13.16
N ILE A 73 27.13 10.39 -12.65
CA ILE A 73 26.40 9.13 -12.85
C ILE A 73 25.79 9.11 -14.25
N THR A 74 26.24 8.15 -15.06
CA THR A 74 25.72 7.85 -16.40
C THR A 74 24.95 6.53 -16.40
N THR A 75 24.23 6.27 -17.50
CA THR A 75 23.51 5.02 -17.71
C THR A 75 24.43 3.81 -17.74
N ASP A 76 25.65 3.94 -18.28
CA ASP A 76 26.61 2.84 -18.38
C ASP A 76 27.11 2.37 -17.01
N VAL A 77 27.30 3.30 -16.07
CA VAL A 77 27.68 2.99 -14.69
C VAL A 77 26.58 2.17 -14.02
N LEU A 78 25.32 2.61 -14.13
CA LEU A 78 24.18 1.89 -13.57
C LEU A 78 23.97 0.53 -14.25
N TYR A 79 24.15 0.46 -15.57
CA TYR A 79 24.08 -0.79 -16.32
C TYR A 79 25.13 -1.78 -15.84
N THR A 80 26.39 -1.35 -15.69
CA THR A 80 27.49 -2.22 -15.21
C THR A 80 27.20 -2.80 -13.83
N ILE A 81 26.58 -2.01 -12.94
CA ILE A 81 26.21 -2.43 -11.58
C ILE A 81 25.02 -3.41 -11.60
N CYS A 82 24.03 -3.18 -12.46
CA CYS A 82 22.77 -3.94 -12.50
C CYS A 82 22.83 -5.18 -13.40
N ASN A 83 23.72 -5.20 -14.40
CA ASN A 83 23.90 -6.31 -15.34
C ASN A 83 24.14 -7.69 -14.68
N PRO A 84 24.92 -7.83 -13.59
CA PRO A 84 25.04 -9.13 -12.91
C PRO A 84 23.77 -9.57 -12.17
N CYS A 85 22.83 -8.66 -11.88
CA CYS A 85 21.59 -8.97 -11.19
C CYS A 85 20.48 -9.45 -12.14
N GLY A 86 20.57 -9.12 -13.43
CA GLY A 86 19.59 -9.50 -14.46
C GLY A 86 19.70 -8.61 -15.72
N PRO A 87 18.98 -8.96 -16.79
CA PRO A 87 18.94 -8.14 -17.99
C PRO A 87 18.27 -6.80 -17.68
N VAL A 88 18.96 -5.69 -17.95
CA VAL A 88 18.41 -4.35 -17.75
C VAL A 88 17.68 -3.91 -19.02
N GLN A 89 16.38 -3.63 -18.91
CA GLN A 89 15.55 -3.15 -20.02
C GLN A 89 15.64 -1.64 -20.23
N ARG A 90 15.65 -0.86 -19.15
CA ARG A 90 15.63 0.60 -19.25
C ARG A 90 16.27 1.28 -18.05
N ILE A 91 16.98 2.37 -18.30
CA ILE A 91 17.54 3.24 -17.26
C ILE A 91 17.10 4.67 -17.53
N VAL A 92 16.52 5.32 -16.51
CA VAL A 92 16.12 6.73 -16.55
C VAL A 92 16.78 7.46 -15.38
N ILE A 93 17.43 8.60 -15.65
CA ILE A 93 18.13 9.39 -14.62
C ILE A 93 17.43 10.74 -14.43
N PHE A 94 17.16 11.09 -13.18
CA PHE A 94 16.54 12.36 -12.77
C PHE A 94 17.54 13.18 -11.95
N ARG A 95 17.63 14.48 -12.25
CA ARG A 95 18.52 15.44 -11.55
C ARG A 95 17.76 16.62 -10.95
N LYS A 96 16.55 16.38 -10.44
CA LYS A 96 15.69 17.46 -9.91
C LYS A 96 16.02 17.82 -8.45
N ASN A 97 16.25 16.83 -7.58
CA ASN A 97 16.54 17.00 -6.14
C ASN A 97 17.67 16.06 -5.71
N GLY A 98 18.85 16.18 -6.33
CA GLY A 98 19.91 15.17 -6.27
C GLY A 98 19.84 14.21 -7.46
N VAL A 99 20.73 13.21 -7.47
CA VAL A 99 20.79 12.24 -8.57
C VAL A 99 20.00 11.00 -8.17
N GLN A 100 18.90 10.76 -8.88
CA GLN A 100 18.11 9.55 -8.75
C GLN A 100 18.06 8.83 -10.09
N ALA A 101 17.93 7.51 -10.06
CA ALA A 101 17.74 6.73 -11.28
C ALA A 101 16.68 5.65 -11.07
N MET A 102 15.93 5.36 -12.13
CA MET A 102 15.02 4.23 -12.19
C MET A 102 15.61 3.20 -13.15
N VAL A 103 15.75 1.96 -12.69
CA VAL A 103 16.25 0.83 -13.47
C VAL A 103 15.15 -0.21 -13.58
N GLU A 104 14.75 -0.51 -14.80
CA GLU A 104 13.78 -1.54 -15.14
C GLU A 104 14.51 -2.80 -15.62
N TYR A 105 14.14 -3.95 -15.06
CA TYR A 105 14.60 -5.28 -15.45
C TYR A 105 13.57 -6.00 -16.33
#